data_AF-R1BQK0-F1
#
_entry.id   AF-R1BQK0-F1
#
_cell.length_a   1.000
_cell.length_b   1.000
_cell.length_c   1.000
_cell.angle_alpha   90.00
_cell.angle_beta   90.00
_cell.angle_gamma   90.00
#
_symmetry.space_group_name_H-M   'P 1'
#
loop_
_entity.id
_entity.type
_entity.pdbx_description
1 polymer ?
#
loop_
_entity_poly.entity_id
_entity_poly.type
_entity_poly.pdbx_seq_one_letter_code
_entity_poly.pdbx_strand_id
1 'polypeptide(L)'
;MLRRAALQQSAAAAAAAALLAAPAQALDKAEFAKAVADKREAERVAALPASRLKTLRDSLANDAPALLEAGDWGKLRNAIVAARKSTGALVAETKRDLRPLTKALDAQLYSLDEFAYSQEAVMPGMFSGYCAQGVVPRDEPGACKVRPTADLKAQSAKLKEAVATFDKLLAEVK
;
A
#
# COMPACT_ATOMS: atom_id res chain seq x y z
N MET A 1 52.29 9.54 -27.85
CA MET A 1 51.59 9.54 -26.55
C MET A 1 50.72 8.28 -26.40
N LEU A 2 51.30 7.08 -26.25
CA LEU A 2 50.56 5.80 -26.24
C LEU A 2 51.17 4.80 -25.25
N ARG A 3 51.26 5.18 -23.96
CA ARG A 3 51.75 4.28 -22.88
C ARG A 3 50.96 4.38 -21.57
N ARG A 4 49.73 4.89 -21.59
CA ARG A 4 48.86 4.96 -20.39
C ARG A 4 47.64 4.03 -20.43
N ALA A 5 47.30 3.44 -21.57
CA ALA A 5 46.11 2.59 -21.69
C ALA A 5 46.29 1.14 -21.20
N ALA A 6 47.52 0.62 -21.16
CA ALA A 6 47.77 -0.80 -20.87
C ALA A 6 47.85 -1.15 -19.36
N LEU A 7 47.97 -0.15 -18.47
CA LEU A 7 48.10 -0.37 -17.02
C LEU A 7 46.78 -0.24 -16.25
N GLN A 8 45.71 0.25 -16.89
CA GLN A 8 44.39 0.35 -16.25
C GLN A 8 43.49 -0.88 -16.48
N GLN A 9 43.84 -1.77 -17.41
CA GLN A 9 43.06 -2.99 -17.69
C GLN A 9 43.42 -4.19 -16.79
N SER A 10 44.56 -4.19 -16.12
CA SER A 10 44.97 -5.31 -15.24
C SER A 10 44.40 -5.25 -13.82
N ALA A 11 43.95 -4.08 -13.35
CA ALA A 11 43.34 -3.94 -12.02
C ALA A 11 41.88 -4.42 -11.97
N ALA A 12 41.15 -4.31 -13.09
CA ALA A 12 39.75 -4.73 -13.16
C ALA A 12 39.58 -6.26 -13.19
N ALA A 13 40.54 -6.99 -13.77
CA ALA A 13 40.49 -8.45 -13.83
C ALA A 13 40.80 -9.12 -12.47
N ALA A 14 41.66 -8.50 -11.64
CA ALA A 14 41.97 -9.01 -10.30
C ALA A 14 40.84 -8.79 -9.29
N ALA A 15 40.05 -7.71 -9.45
CA ALA A 15 38.88 -7.45 -8.59
C ALA A 15 37.71 -8.42 -8.88
N ALA A 16 37.57 -8.91 -10.11
CA ALA A 16 36.55 -9.88 -10.47
C ALA A 16 36.85 -11.30 -9.97
N ALA A 17 38.13 -11.68 -9.89
CA ALA A 17 38.55 -12.98 -9.35
C ALA A 17 38.42 -13.06 -7.82
N ALA A 18 38.49 -11.93 -7.11
CA ALA A 18 38.33 -11.88 -5.65
C ALA A 18 36.87 -12.02 -5.18
N LEU A 19 35.88 -11.70 -6.03
CA LEU A 19 34.45 -11.87 -5.70
C LEU A 19 33.95 -13.31 -5.86
N LEU A 20 34.67 -14.17 -6.57
CA LEU A 20 34.36 -15.59 -6.73
C LEU A 20 34.97 -16.48 -5.64
N ALA A 21 35.77 -15.91 -4.75
CA ALA A 21 36.37 -16.57 -3.60
C ALA A 21 35.72 -16.16 -2.27
N ALA A 22 34.52 -15.56 -2.30
CA ALA A 22 33.71 -15.46 -1.09
C ALA A 22 33.31 -16.89 -0.70
N PRO A 23 33.70 -17.39 0.48
CA PRO A 23 33.23 -18.69 0.92
C PRO A 23 31.70 -18.58 0.98
N ALA A 24 31.02 -19.44 0.22
CA ALA A 24 29.62 -19.75 0.49
C ALA A 24 29.59 -20.21 1.95
N GLN A 25 29.27 -19.28 2.85
CA GLN A 25 29.18 -19.55 4.27
C GLN A 25 28.13 -20.65 4.39
N ALA A 26 28.62 -21.87 4.63
CA ALA A 26 27.77 -22.99 4.95
C ALA A 26 27.11 -22.60 6.27
N LEU A 27 25.91 -22.00 6.17
CA LEU A 27 25.03 -21.73 7.31
C LEU A 27 25.02 -22.99 8.15
N ASP A 28 25.52 -22.87 9.38
CA ASP A 28 25.56 -23.99 10.29
C ASP A 28 24.14 -24.56 10.39
N LYS A 29 24.00 -25.89 10.45
CA LYS A 29 22.68 -26.54 10.47
C LYS A 29 21.80 -25.98 11.60
N ALA A 30 22.41 -25.51 12.68
CA ALA A 30 21.76 -24.80 13.78
C ALA A 30 21.19 -23.43 13.38
N GLU A 31 21.91 -22.63 12.59
CA GLU A 31 21.44 -21.33 12.10
C GLU A 31 20.32 -21.48 11.07
N PHE A 32 20.41 -22.50 10.19
CA PHE A 32 19.34 -22.80 9.24
C PHE A 32 18.07 -23.30 9.94
N ALA A 33 18.21 -24.17 10.94
CA ALA A 33 17.08 -24.64 11.74
C ALA A 33 16.40 -23.49 12.51
N LYS A 34 17.18 -22.55 13.04
CA LYS A 34 16.66 -21.34 13.70
C LYS A 34 15.94 -20.43 12.71
N ALA A 35 16.51 -20.16 11.54
CA ALA A 35 15.86 -19.35 10.50
C ALA A 35 14.55 -19.97 9.99
N VAL A 36 14.46 -21.31 9.91
CA VAL A 36 13.21 -22.01 9.54
C VAL A 36 12.18 -21.95 10.68
N ALA A 37 12.60 -22.07 11.93
CA ALA A 37 11.72 -21.91 13.08
C ALA A 37 11.17 -20.48 13.17
N ASP A 38 12.04 -19.47 13.01
CA ASP A 38 11.67 -18.06 12.98
C ASP A 38 10.68 -17.77 11.84
N LYS A 39 10.89 -18.37 10.65
CA LYS A 39 9.94 -18.27 9.53
C LYS A 39 8.59 -18.92 9.85
N ARG A 40 8.59 -20.13 10.44
CA ARG A 40 7.34 -20.82 10.81
C ARG A 40 6.58 -20.08 11.91
N GLU A 41 7.30 -19.46 12.85
CA GLU A 41 6.71 -18.64 13.89
C GLU A 41 6.15 -17.34 13.32
N ALA A 42 6.86 -16.68 12.40
CA ALA A 42 6.35 -15.53 11.65
C ALA A 42 5.11 -15.89 10.82
N GLU A 43 5.09 -17.04 10.15
CA GLU A 43 3.93 -17.54 9.41
C GLU A 43 2.74 -17.84 10.34
N ARG A 44 2.99 -18.43 11.52
CA ARG A 44 1.97 -18.68 12.54
C ARG A 44 1.40 -17.39 13.10
N VAL A 45 2.24 -16.41 13.41
CA VAL A 45 1.82 -15.10 13.90
C VAL A 45 1.07 -14.35 12.81
N ALA A 46 1.48 -14.42 11.54
CA ALA A 46 0.77 -13.87 10.38
C ALA A 46 -0.54 -14.61 10.05
N ALA A 47 -0.70 -15.86 10.50
CA ALA A 47 -1.95 -16.59 10.40
C ALA A 47 -2.99 -16.16 11.44
N LEU A 48 -2.59 -15.41 12.49
CA LEU A 48 -3.54 -14.92 13.48
C LEU A 48 -4.49 -13.89 12.84
N PRO A 49 -5.81 -14.00 13.07
CA PRO A 49 -6.78 -13.04 12.54
C PRO A 49 -6.47 -11.59 12.99
N ALA A 50 -5.98 -11.40 14.22
CA ALA A 50 -5.59 -10.10 14.75
C ALA A 50 -4.41 -9.45 14.00
N SER A 51 -3.40 -10.22 13.59
CA SER A 51 -2.22 -9.67 12.89
C SER A 51 -2.56 -9.26 11.47
N ARG A 52 -3.42 -10.04 10.77
CA ARG A 52 -3.95 -9.68 9.44
C ARG A 52 -4.76 -8.39 9.47
N LEU A 53 -5.66 -8.24 10.46
CA LEU A 53 -6.41 -6.99 10.65
C LEU A 53 -5.48 -5.81 10.91
N LYS A 54 -4.43 -6.01 11.71
CA LYS A 54 -3.47 -4.96 12.02
C LYS A 54 -2.73 -4.50 10.76
N THR A 55 -2.25 -5.43 9.94
CA THR A 55 -1.60 -5.11 8.65
C THR A 55 -2.53 -4.31 7.73
N LEU A 56 -3.80 -4.71 7.63
CA LEU A 56 -4.79 -4.01 6.78
C LEU A 56 -5.11 -2.62 7.32
N ARG A 57 -5.29 -2.51 8.64
CA ARG A 57 -5.49 -1.25 9.34
C ARG A 57 -4.30 -0.32 9.09
N ASP A 58 -3.07 -0.82 9.22
CA ASP A 58 -1.86 -0.03 9.04
C ASP A 58 -1.69 0.41 7.57
N SER A 59 -2.04 -0.44 6.60
CA SER A 59 -2.05 -0.05 5.19
C SER A 59 -3.10 1.02 4.89
N LEU A 60 -4.32 0.89 5.42
CA LEU A 60 -5.36 1.92 5.30
C LEU A 60 -5.01 3.22 6.04
N ALA A 61 -4.28 3.15 7.15
CA ALA A 61 -3.89 4.32 7.91
C ALA A 61 -2.72 5.08 7.28
N ASN A 62 -1.75 4.37 6.68
CA ASN A 62 -0.50 4.96 6.20
C ASN A 62 -0.48 5.14 4.68
N ASP A 63 -0.95 4.15 3.92
CA ASP A 63 -0.83 4.16 2.46
C ASP A 63 -2.02 4.88 1.80
N ALA A 64 -3.24 4.63 2.28
CA ALA A 64 -4.44 5.19 1.66
C ALA A 64 -4.52 6.73 1.66
N PRO A 65 -4.03 7.48 2.67
CA PRO A 65 -3.96 8.94 2.59
C PRO A 65 -3.05 9.41 1.46
N ALA A 66 -1.88 8.78 1.29
CA ALA A 66 -0.94 9.12 0.23
C ALA A 66 -1.51 8.79 -1.16
N LEU A 67 -2.22 7.67 -1.30
CA LEU A 67 -2.90 7.30 -2.54
C LEU A 67 -4.03 8.27 -2.90
N LEU A 68 -4.75 8.77 -1.88
CA LEU A 68 -5.83 9.74 -2.04
C LEU A 68 -5.30 11.12 -2.46
N GLU A 69 -4.17 11.56 -1.90
CA GLU A 69 -3.49 12.80 -2.30
C GLU A 69 -2.85 12.69 -3.69
N ALA A 70 -2.26 11.53 -4.01
CA ALA A 70 -1.66 11.27 -5.32
C ALA A 70 -2.70 11.04 -6.43
N GLY A 71 -3.97 10.85 -6.09
CA GLY A 71 -5.03 10.52 -7.04
C GLY A 71 -4.84 9.13 -7.69
N ASP A 72 -4.16 8.21 -7.01
CA ASP A 72 -3.94 6.84 -7.49
C ASP A 72 -5.15 5.96 -7.13
N TRP A 73 -6.27 6.22 -7.80
CA TRP A 73 -7.57 5.63 -7.50
C TRP A 73 -7.58 4.11 -7.64
N GLY A 74 -6.89 3.57 -8.64
CA GLY A 74 -6.80 2.12 -8.85
C GLY A 74 -6.14 1.40 -7.68
N LYS A 75 -5.01 1.92 -7.16
CA LYS A 75 -4.36 1.33 -5.98
C LYS A 75 -5.19 1.53 -4.71
N LEU A 76 -5.84 2.68 -4.56
CA LEU A 76 -6.72 2.93 -3.41
C LEU A 76 -7.87 1.90 -3.38
N ARG A 77 -8.52 1.65 -4.51
CA ARG A 77 -9.59 0.64 -4.62
C ARG A 77 -9.08 -0.76 -4.34
N ASN A 78 -7.91 -1.14 -4.84
CA ASN A 78 -7.30 -2.43 -4.54
C ASN A 78 -7.07 -2.63 -3.03
N ALA A 79 -6.57 -1.59 -2.33
CA ALA A 79 -6.41 -1.62 -0.88
C ALA A 79 -7.75 -1.78 -0.15
N ILE A 80 -8.79 -1.07 -0.59
CA ILE A 80 -10.14 -1.16 -0.02
C ILE A 80 -10.74 -2.56 -0.22
N VAL A 81 -10.66 -3.11 -1.44
CA VAL A 81 -11.17 -4.46 -1.75
C VAL A 81 -10.45 -5.53 -0.93
N ALA A 82 -9.13 -5.42 -0.79
CA ALA A 82 -8.33 -6.32 0.03
C ALA A 82 -8.75 -6.28 1.50
N ALA A 83 -9.02 -5.07 2.04
CA ALA A 83 -9.55 -4.89 3.37
C ALA A 83 -10.92 -5.56 3.53
N ARG A 84 -11.90 -5.24 2.68
CA ARG A 84 -13.27 -5.79 2.75
C ARG A 84 -13.30 -7.33 2.71
N LYS A 85 -12.55 -7.93 1.78
CA LYS A 85 -12.45 -9.39 1.63
C LYS A 85 -11.91 -10.05 2.90
N SER A 86 -10.87 -9.46 3.48
CA SER A 86 -10.19 -10.02 4.65
C SER A 86 -11.01 -9.85 5.92
N THR A 87 -11.70 -8.72 6.10
CA THR A 87 -12.61 -8.54 7.24
C THR A 87 -13.81 -9.49 7.17
N GLY A 88 -14.33 -9.76 5.97
CA GLY A 88 -15.40 -10.75 5.76
C GLY A 88 -14.97 -12.18 6.12
N ALA A 89 -13.76 -12.59 5.76
CA ALA A 89 -13.20 -13.88 6.17
C ALA A 89 -13.05 -13.99 7.70
N LEU A 90 -12.69 -12.88 8.35
CA LEU A 90 -12.45 -12.86 9.79
C LEU A 90 -13.72 -13.09 10.62
N VAL A 91 -14.87 -12.56 10.17
CA VAL A 91 -16.18 -12.83 10.81
C VAL A 91 -16.49 -14.33 10.82
N ALA A 92 -16.09 -15.05 9.77
CA ALA A 92 -16.32 -16.49 9.67
C ALA A 92 -15.38 -17.29 10.59
N GLU A 93 -14.18 -16.77 10.89
CA GLU A 93 -13.17 -17.42 11.73
C GLU A 93 -13.36 -17.14 13.24
N THR A 94 -13.97 -16.01 13.60
CA THR A 94 -14.20 -15.63 15.01
C THR A 94 -15.54 -16.11 15.55
N LYS A 95 -15.57 -16.64 16.78
CA LYS A 95 -16.81 -17.01 17.50
C LYS A 95 -17.56 -15.81 18.14
N ARG A 96 -17.09 -14.58 17.95
CA ARG A 96 -17.68 -13.34 18.48
C ARG A 96 -18.61 -12.70 17.45
N ASP A 97 -19.68 -12.04 17.90
CA ASP A 97 -20.59 -11.32 16.99
C ASP A 97 -20.01 -9.97 16.56
N LEU A 98 -19.13 -10.02 15.55
CA LEU A 98 -18.50 -8.83 14.95
C LEU A 98 -19.32 -8.22 13.81
N ARG A 99 -20.47 -8.82 13.46
CA ARG A 99 -21.33 -8.40 12.34
C ARG A 99 -21.69 -6.90 12.34
N PRO A 100 -22.02 -6.25 13.46
CA PRO A 100 -22.35 -4.81 13.43
C PRO A 100 -21.14 -3.95 13.07
N LEU A 101 -19.96 -4.26 13.61
CA LEU A 101 -18.73 -3.53 13.33
C LEU A 101 -18.25 -3.78 11.90
N THR A 102 -18.31 -5.01 11.40
CA THR A 102 -17.92 -5.32 10.02
C THR A 102 -18.89 -4.72 9.01
N LYS A 103 -20.19 -4.64 9.31
CA LYS A 103 -21.17 -3.96 8.45
C LYS A 103 -20.93 -2.45 8.41
N ALA A 104 -20.60 -1.83 9.55
CA ALA A 104 -20.25 -0.42 9.61
C ALA A 104 -18.98 -0.12 8.80
N LEU A 105 -17.93 -0.95 8.97
CA LEU A 105 -16.70 -0.83 8.22
C LEU A 105 -16.92 -1.03 6.72
N ASP A 106 -17.73 -2.02 6.33
CA ASP A 106 -18.05 -2.27 4.92
C ASP A 106 -18.74 -1.06 4.28
N ALA A 107 -19.69 -0.43 4.96
CA ALA A 107 -20.37 0.77 4.48
C ALA A 107 -19.41 1.97 4.33
N GLN A 108 -18.52 2.18 5.30
CA GLN A 108 -17.50 3.24 5.25
C GLN A 108 -16.56 3.05 4.06
N LEU A 109 -16.03 1.82 3.89
CA LEU A 109 -15.15 1.45 2.80
C LEU A 109 -15.85 1.47 1.43
N TYR A 110 -17.11 1.05 1.36
CA TYR A 110 -17.91 1.13 0.13
C TYR A 110 -18.06 2.56 -0.35
N SER A 111 -18.34 3.50 0.56
CA SER A 111 -18.47 4.92 0.18
C SER A 111 -17.17 5.53 -0.35
N LEU A 112 -16.02 5.03 0.09
CA LEU A 112 -14.70 5.41 -0.41
C LEU A 112 -14.39 4.76 -1.76
N ASP A 113 -14.75 3.49 -1.96
CA ASP A 113 -14.60 2.78 -3.23
C ASP A 113 -15.51 3.37 -4.31
N GLU A 114 -16.76 3.72 -4.00
CA GLU A 114 -17.68 4.38 -4.93
C GLU A 114 -17.12 5.73 -5.38
N PHE A 115 -16.56 6.51 -4.44
CA PHE A 115 -15.88 7.74 -4.77
C PHE A 115 -14.66 7.49 -5.66
N ALA A 116 -13.76 6.58 -5.29
CA ALA A 116 -12.56 6.28 -6.06
C ALA A 116 -12.91 5.74 -7.47
N TYR A 117 -13.94 4.90 -7.58
CA TYR A 117 -14.49 4.44 -8.86
C TYR A 117 -15.02 5.60 -9.69
N SER A 118 -15.73 6.55 -9.09
CA SER A 118 -16.20 7.74 -9.80
C SER A 118 -15.04 8.58 -10.34
N GLN A 119 -13.90 8.63 -9.64
CA GLN A 119 -12.71 9.35 -10.10
C GLN A 119 -11.94 8.58 -11.18
N GLU A 120 -11.90 7.24 -11.11
CA GLU A 120 -11.27 6.36 -12.10
C GLU A 120 -12.07 6.26 -13.40
N ALA A 121 -13.41 6.16 -13.29
CA ALA A 121 -14.32 6.07 -14.43
C ALA A 121 -14.37 7.36 -15.26
N VAL A 122 -13.99 8.50 -14.67
CA VAL A 122 -13.78 9.74 -15.43
C VAL A 122 -12.45 9.65 -16.18
N MET A 123 -12.50 8.96 -17.32
CA MET A 123 -11.41 8.77 -18.28
C MET A 123 -10.65 10.07 -18.62
N PRO A 124 -9.36 9.98 -19.01
CA PRO A 124 -8.45 11.12 -19.27
C PRO A 124 -8.88 12.08 -20.41
N GLY A 125 -10.02 11.86 -21.07
CA GLY A 125 -10.55 12.72 -22.14
C GLY A 125 -11.59 13.75 -21.70
N MET A 126 -12.33 13.52 -20.61
CA MET A 126 -13.45 14.41 -20.19
C MET A 126 -12.95 15.73 -19.57
N PHE A 127 -11.70 15.75 -19.11
CA PHE A 127 -11.04 16.91 -18.54
C PHE A 127 -9.98 17.54 -19.47
N SER A 128 -10.05 17.30 -20.79
CA SER A 128 -9.11 17.84 -21.80
C SER A 128 -9.06 19.37 -21.92
N GLY A 129 -9.85 20.09 -21.12
CA GLY A 129 -9.79 21.54 -20.95
C GLY A 129 -9.54 22.01 -19.52
N TYR A 130 -9.02 21.16 -18.64
CA TYR A 130 -8.79 21.48 -17.23
C TYR A 130 -7.31 21.44 -16.85
N CYS A 131 -6.89 22.35 -15.97
CA CYS A 131 -5.50 22.45 -15.55
C CYS A 131 -5.07 21.22 -14.74
N ALA A 132 -3.78 20.92 -14.74
CA ALA A 132 -3.20 19.98 -13.78
C ALA A 132 -3.43 20.46 -12.34
N GLN A 133 -3.48 19.52 -11.38
CA GLN A 133 -3.65 19.85 -9.97
C GLN A 133 -2.51 20.79 -9.51
N GLY A 134 -2.85 21.92 -8.86
CA GLY A 134 -1.88 22.93 -8.42
C GLY A 134 -1.59 24.06 -9.41
N VAL A 135 -2.16 24.03 -10.62
CA VAL A 135 -2.05 25.12 -11.60
C VAL A 135 -3.24 26.09 -11.48
N VAL A 136 -2.96 27.36 -11.26
CA VAL A 136 -3.98 28.44 -11.23
C VAL A 136 -4.36 28.80 -12.66
N PRO A 137 -5.65 28.73 -13.06
CA PRO A 137 -6.07 29.28 -14.35
C PRO A 137 -5.71 30.75 -14.43
N ARG A 138 -5.14 31.17 -15.56
CA ARG A 138 -5.09 32.60 -15.88
C ARG A 138 -6.46 33.01 -16.41
N ASP A 139 -6.94 34.20 -16.08
CA ASP A 139 -8.21 34.76 -16.60
C ASP A 139 -8.10 35.16 -18.09
N GLU A 140 -7.59 34.28 -18.93
CA GLU A 140 -7.43 34.47 -20.37
C GLU A 140 -8.42 33.57 -21.14
N PRO A 141 -9.01 34.06 -22.24
CA PRO A 141 -9.86 33.23 -23.10
C PRO A 141 -9.05 32.05 -23.66
N GLY A 142 -9.40 30.83 -23.28
CA GLY A 142 -8.67 29.60 -23.64
C GLY A 142 -7.83 29.00 -22.49
N ALA A 143 -7.80 29.63 -21.32
CA ALA A 143 -7.17 29.05 -20.14
C ALA A 143 -7.93 27.79 -19.66
N CYS A 144 -7.16 26.83 -19.17
CA CYS A 144 -7.69 25.59 -18.65
C CYS A 144 -8.56 25.85 -17.41
N LYS A 145 -9.70 25.16 -17.29
CA LYS A 145 -10.62 25.26 -16.15
C LYS A 145 -9.98 24.61 -14.91
N VAL A 146 -10.26 25.11 -13.70
CA VAL A 146 -9.88 24.40 -12.46
C VAL A 146 -10.62 23.08 -12.44
N ARG A 147 -9.90 21.95 -12.29
CA ARG A 147 -10.57 20.67 -12.04
C ARG A 147 -11.44 20.83 -10.79
N PRO A 148 -12.69 20.33 -10.77
CA PRO A 148 -13.42 20.25 -9.52
C PRO A 148 -12.53 19.49 -8.54
N THR A 149 -12.05 20.18 -7.50
CA THR A 149 -11.32 19.52 -6.43
C THR A 149 -12.31 18.56 -5.80
N ALA A 150 -12.16 17.28 -6.11
CA ALA A 150 -12.87 16.24 -5.39
C ALA A 150 -12.65 16.51 -3.90
N ASP A 151 -13.68 16.43 -3.07
CA ASP A 151 -13.59 16.85 -1.66
C ASP A 151 -12.71 15.87 -0.86
N LEU A 152 -11.39 16.02 -1.01
CA LEU A 152 -10.40 15.15 -0.40
C LEU A 152 -10.48 15.25 1.13
N LYS A 153 -10.93 16.38 1.68
CA LYS A 153 -11.13 16.54 3.12
C LYS A 153 -12.22 15.62 3.63
N ALA A 154 -13.39 15.60 2.98
CA ALA A 154 -14.47 14.68 3.32
C ALA A 154 -14.04 13.21 3.21
N GLN A 155 -13.28 12.85 2.17
CA GLN A 155 -12.82 11.47 1.99
C GLN A 155 -11.73 11.07 3.00
N SER A 156 -10.83 12.00 3.36
CA SER A 156 -9.85 11.77 4.42
C SER A 156 -10.51 11.56 5.79
N ALA A 157 -11.63 12.24 6.06
CA ALA A 157 -12.41 12.03 7.28
C ALA A 157 -13.05 10.62 7.30
N LYS A 158 -13.66 10.19 6.20
CA LYS A 158 -14.19 8.83 6.05
C LYS A 158 -13.13 7.75 6.21
N LEU A 159 -11.93 7.99 5.68
CA LEU A 159 -10.80 7.08 5.85
C LEU A 159 -10.40 6.97 7.34
N LYS A 160 -10.32 8.08 8.06
CA LYS A 160 -10.06 8.09 9.51
C LYS A 160 -11.14 7.37 10.30
N GLU A 161 -12.41 7.55 9.93
CA GLU A 161 -13.53 6.83 10.55
C GLU A 161 -13.44 5.32 10.29
N ALA A 162 -13.07 4.89 9.08
CA ALA A 162 -12.84 3.48 8.76
C ALA A 162 -11.68 2.89 9.58
N VAL A 163 -10.57 3.62 9.71
CA VAL A 163 -9.44 3.22 10.57
C VAL A 163 -9.88 3.10 12.03
N ALA A 164 -10.70 4.03 12.53
CA ALA A 164 -11.24 3.96 13.89
C ALA A 164 -12.15 2.74 14.10
N THR A 165 -12.96 2.36 13.10
CA THR A 165 -13.76 1.13 13.15
C THR A 165 -12.87 -0.12 13.13
N PHE A 166 -11.76 -0.11 12.38
CA PHE A 166 -10.72 -1.14 12.44
C PHE A 166 -10.09 -1.26 13.83
N ASP A 167 -9.80 -0.14 14.49
CA ASP A 167 -9.24 -0.13 15.85
C ASP A 167 -10.22 -0.75 16.86
N LYS A 168 -11.53 -0.51 16.71
CA LYS A 168 -12.57 -1.17 17.50
C LYS A 168 -12.61 -2.68 17.22
N LEU A 169 -12.57 -3.09 15.96
CA LEU A 169 -12.50 -4.51 15.59
C LEU A 169 -11.27 -5.20 16.18
N LEU A 170 -10.10 -4.54 16.16
CA LEU A 170 -8.88 -5.06 16.76
C LEU A 170 -8.99 -5.20 18.29
N ALA A 171 -9.69 -4.29 18.97
CA ALA A 171 -9.95 -4.40 20.40
C ALA A 171 -10.85 -5.61 20.73
N GLU A 172 -11.84 -5.88 19.87
CA GLU A 172 -12.77 -7.01 20.02
C GLU A 172 -12.20 -8.37 19.58
N VAL A 173 -11.04 -8.41 18.92
CA VAL A 173 -10.38 -9.66 18.47
C VAL A 173 -9.19 -10.04 19.36
N LYS A 174 -8.69 -9.10 20.18
CA LYS A 174 -7.75 -9.39 21.28
C LYS A 174 -8.42 -10.23 22.38
#